data_AF-A0A1V5V467-F1
#
_entry.id   AF-A0A1V5V467-F1
#
_cell.length_a   1.000
_cell.length_b   1.000
_cell.length_c   1.000
_cell.angle_alpha   90.00
_cell.angle_beta   90.00
_cell.angle_gamma   90.00
#
_symmetry.space_group_name_H-M   'P 1'
#
loop_
_entity.id
_entity.type
_entity.pdbx_description
1 polymer ?
#
loop_
_entity_poly.entity_id
_entity_poly.type
_entity_poly.pdbx_seq_one_letter_code
_entity_poly.pdbx_strand_id
1 'polypeptide(L)'
;MTKRGTASTHTKNDVTYLLTGEETYVCDFSALQTEGEYQIHIPGVGYSHKFRIGQAALGKAFWTHCRGLFHHRSGCSGVVKPYTNWEYPKPAHAWTWESNFICDDGTYDLCVTPDGTTYPTLFSNKHFSMIPNNATGHLFRDLRGGWYDAADFDRRPYHFGCVRDLVEVYLRFPQNFTDSQLDLPESGDGIPDILSEAEWGLDVWRRGQHGDGGIAAWIEADGHESDWPWLSEKKYYIGLANRKDSLEYAQCAAKFARALRIAGTPAALAKADVYTESAIRAFNFGIDPGNAATLEFTQKNSANAGFDFSYAEPDGPAKCLIAPAAAALFALTGEPRFAREITSENFEAHYAWIRDDANDFAQNCATEFLFDLDANFPEYATRMKSFILGKADLWRSYQELQPCFEMTWPPDHAFYTYVSWGVGHPERRGKAYIYAWLLTGDAKYRDSALLAMDNVAGCNVMGRCITTGLGKVSPVHHLDSWLPRAEHELKVYEPVPGITPYTFIGDLTGKATPYGFCLYKSARTDMNFAELTKNILPGGLTSSVPNTRANVAVWLQQHWPLWRHVFEMEGQIVAQSEFTVSETVSGKAFMAGCLMGVGFTPDPAWNEKTPSSDKYAVEGLVYLP
;
A
#
# COMPACT_ATOMS: atom_id res chain seq x y z
N MET A 1 28.16 -5.40 21.73
CA MET A 1 26.71 -5.67 21.57
C MET A 1 26.00 -5.21 22.82
N THR A 2 24.80 -4.66 22.67
CA THR A 2 23.99 -4.18 23.79
C THR A 2 22.72 -5.02 23.86
N LYS A 3 22.44 -5.60 25.02
CA LYS A 3 21.18 -6.33 25.25
C LYS A 3 20.00 -5.34 25.15
N ARG A 4 19.01 -5.66 24.34
CA ARG A 4 17.73 -4.93 24.30
C ARG A 4 16.80 -5.56 25.34
N GLY A 5 16.34 -4.75 26.28
CA GLY A 5 15.27 -5.17 27.18
C GLY A 5 13.96 -5.17 26.41
N THR A 6 13.29 -6.31 26.35
CA THR A 6 12.04 -6.46 25.61
C THR A 6 10.96 -6.98 26.54
N ALA A 7 9.73 -6.49 26.38
CA ALA A 7 8.59 -7.15 27.00
C ALA A 7 8.55 -8.60 26.52
N SER A 8 8.47 -9.55 27.46
CA SER A 8 8.33 -10.97 27.11
C SER A 8 6.89 -11.31 26.74
N THR A 9 5.93 -10.53 27.26
CA THR A 9 4.51 -10.75 27.07
C THR A 9 3.71 -9.45 26.88
N HIS A 10 2.52 -9.59 26.28
CA HIS A 10 1.48 -8.56 26.22
C HIS A 10 0.14 -9.18 26.64
N THR A 11 -0.66 -8.48 27.45
CA THR A 11 -1.99 -8.98 27.87
C THR A 11 -3.09 -8.07 27.33
N LYS A 12 -4.07 -8.65 26.63
CA LYS A 12 -5.25 -7.96 26.10
C LYS A 12 -6.47 -8.87 26.23
N ASN A 13 -7.58 -8.33 26.76
CA ASN A 13 -8.83 -9.06 26.97
C ASN A 13 -8.64 -10.40 27.72
N ASP A 14 -7.90 -10.37 28.83
CA ASP A 14 -7.53 -11.54 29.65
C ASP A 14 -6.70 -12.62 28.94
N VAL A 15 -6.15 -12.30 27.76
CA VAL A 15 -5.26 -13.19 27.00
C VAL A 15 -3.83 -12.65 27.02
N THR A 16 -2.90 -13.49 27.46
CA THR A 16 -1.46 -13.18 27.47
C THR A 16 -0.77 -13.81 26.26
N TYR A 17 -0.17 -12.96 25.43
CA TYR A 17 0.61 -13.31 24.24
C TYR A 17 2.09 -13.32 24.61
N LEU A 18 2.83 -14.32 24.13
CA LEU A 18 4.29 -14.24 24.02
C LEU A 18 4.64 -13.30 22.86
N LEU A 19 5.63 -12.42 23.01
CA LEU A 19 5.94 -11.44 21.96
C LEU A 19 6.92 -11.97 20.92
N THR A 20 8.19 -12.13 21.29
CA THR A 20 9.27 -12.58 20.40
C THR A 20 9.70 -14.02 20.67
N GLY A 21 9.60 -14.45 21.93
CA GLY A 21 10.14 -15.73 22.42
C GLY A 21 11.66 -15.75 22.59
N GLU A 22 12.35 -14.63 22.35
CA GLU A 22 13.82 -14.54 22.31
C GLU A 22 14.32 -13.22 22.91
N GLU A 23 15.53 -13.23 23.46
CA GLU A 23 16.27 -12.02 23.86
C GLU A 23 17.11 -11.50 22.69
N THR A 24 17.03 -10.21 22.39
CA THR A 24 17.77 -9.61 21.28
C THR A 24 18.98 -8.79 21.74
N TYR A 25 20.02 -8.77 20.90
CA TYR A 25 21.24 -7.99 21.10
C TYR A 25 21.52 -7.15 19.86
N VAL A 26 21.84 -5.87 20.06
CA VAL A 26 22.20 -4.95 18.97
C VAL A 26 23.71 -4.91 18.81
N CYS A 27 24.19 -5.14 17.59
CA CYS A 27 25.57 -4.92 17.19
C CYS A 27 25.66 -3.62 16.38
N ASP A 28 26.15 -2.55 17.00
CA ASP A 28 26.42 -1.29 16.30
C ASP A 28 27.79 -1.36 15.62
N PHE A 29 27.80 -1.27 14.30
CA PHE A 29 29.00 -1.18 13.47
C PHE A 29 28.95 0.07 12.56
N SER A 30 28.23 1.12 12.96
CA SER A 30 28.03 2.36 12.19
C SER A 30 29.34 3.10 11.87
N ALA A 31 30.41 2.82 12.63
CA ALA A 31 31.75 3.33 12.36
C ALA A 31 32.40 2.71 11.10
N LEU A 32 31.91 1.56 10.62
CA LEU A 32 32.33 0.96 9.36
C LEU A 32 31.59 1.66 8.20
N GLN A 33 32.28 2.57 7.53
CA GLN A 33 31.73 3.36 6.42
C GLN A 33 32.33 3.01 5.05
N THR A 34 33.38 2.18 5.03
CA THR A 34 33.98 1.73 3.78
C THR A 34 32.96 0.95 2.96
N GLU A 35 32.77 1.35 1.70
CA GLU A 35 31.88 0.62 0.80
C GLU A 35 32.44 -0.77 0.49
N GLY A 36 31.56 -1.76 0.44
CA GLY A 36 31.97 -3.15 0.20
C GLY A 36 30.91 -4.16 0.57
N GLU A 37 31.23 -5.43 0.31
CA GLU A 37 30.47 -6.58 0.79
C GLU A 37 31.10 -7.12 2.07
N TYR A 38 30.28 -7.34 3.08
CA TYR A 38 30.69 -7.73 4.43
C TYR A 38 29.85 -8.89 4.94
N GLN A 39 30.36 -9.53 5.99
CA GLN A 39 29.66 -10.56 6.75
C GLN A 39 30.06 -10.40 8.22
N ILE A 40 29.10 -10.49 9.14
CA ILE A 40 29.36 -10.43 10.58
C ILE A 40 29.63 -11.85 11.07
N HIS A 41 30.74 -12.05 11.78
CA HIS A 41 31.05 -13.28 12.49
C HIS A 41 30.90 -13.05 13.99
N ILE A 42 30.00 -13.80 14.63
CA ILE A 42 29.83 -13.80 16.08
C ILE A 42 30.35 -15.14 16.61
N PRO A 43 31.47 -15.14 17.38
CA PRO A 43 32.04 -16.37 17.93
C PRO A 43 31.00 -17.16 18.75
N GLY A 44 30.85 -18.45 18.44
CA GLY A 44 29.88 -19.33 19.10
C GLY A 44 28.45 -19.26 18.56
N VAL A 45 28.14 -18.32 17.65
CA VAL A 45 26.83 -18.22 16.98
C VAL A 45 26.97 -18.57 15.50
N GLY A 46 27.87 -17.92 14.76
CA GLY A 46 28.09 -18.18 13.35
C GLY A 46 28.27 -16.91 12.52
N TYR A 47 28.00 -17.02 11.23
CA TYR A 47 28.11 -15.93 10.27
C TYR A 47 26.73 -15.43 9.83
N SER A 48 26.57 -14.12 9.66
CA SER A 48 25.39 -13.52 9.03
C SER A 48 25.30 -13.88 7.55
N HIS A 49 24.21 -13.52 6.87
CA HIS A 49 24.27 -13.38 5.41
C HIS A 49 25.25 -12.25 5.02
N LYS A 50 25.73 -12.31 3.78
CA LYS A 50 26.49 -11.19 3.20
C LYS A 50 25.58 -9.97 3.07
N PHE A 51 26.11 -8.79 3.37
CA PHE A 51 25.42 -7.51 3.19
C PHE A 51 26.37 -6.49 2.57
N ARG A 52 25.81 -5.43 1.99
CA ARG A 52 26.57 -4.37 1.35
C ARG A 52 26.47 -3.09 2.15
N ILE A 53 27.61 -2.42 2.31
CA ILE A 53 27.68 -1.01 2.74
C ILE A 53 27.93 -0.18 1.47
N GLY A 54 27.11 0.84 1.25
CA GLY A 54 27.24 1.75 0.11
C GLY A 54 25.90 2.04 -0.58
N GLN A 55 25.93 3.04 -1.47
CA GLN A 55 24.72 3.55 -2.14
C GLN A 55 23.92 2.48 -2.91
N ALA A 56 24.62 1.54 -3.55
CA ALA A 56 23.97 0.50 -4.35
C ALA A 56 23.02 -0.41 -3.54
N ALA A 57 23.18 -0.51 -2.21
CA ALA A 57 22.28 -1.30 -1.37
C ALA A 57 20.87 -0.70 -1.31
N LEU A 58 20.78 0.60 -0.99
CA LEU A 58 19.51 1.34 -0.96
C LEU A 58 18.95 1.55 -2.37
N GLY A 59 19.82 1.78 -3.36
CA GLY A 59 19.43 1.85 -4.77
C GLY A 59 18.79 0.55 -5.28
N LYS A 60 19.29 -0.62 -4.85
CA LYS A 60 18.64 -1.91 -5.16
C LYS A 60 17.25 -2.01 -4.54
N ALA A 61 17.09 -1.60 -3.29
CA ALA A 61 15.80 -1.62 -2.62
C ALA A 61 14.80 -0.70 -3.35
N PHE A 62 15.20 0.54 -3.65
CA PHE A 62 14.41 1.49 -4.44
C PHE A 62 13.98 0.90 -5.79
N TRP A 63 14.95 0.45 -6.59
CA TRP A 63 14.69 -0.13 -7.91
C TRP A 63 13.71 -1.31 -7.80
N THR A 64 13.93 -2.20 -6.84
CA THR A 64 13.09 -3.40 -6.65
C THR A 64 11.65 -3.04 -6.28
N HIS A 65 11.41 -2.08 -5.38
CA HIS A 65 10.05 -1.64 -5.06
C HIS A 65 9.35 -0.96 -6.25
N CYS A 66 10.06 -0.14 -7.02
CA CYS A 66 9.52 0.43 -8.26
C CYS A 66 9.16 -0.67 -9.29
N ARG A 67 9.94 -1.76 -9.36
CA ARG A 67 9.57 -2.91 -10.19
C ARG A 67 8.29 -3.58 -9.72
N GLY A 68 8.00 -3.61 -8.42
CA GLY A 68 6.72 -4.09 -7.91
C GLY A 68 5.54 -3.33 -8.53
N LEU A 69 5.60 -2.00 -8.53
CA LEU A 69 4.59 -1.15 -9.19
C LEU A 69 4.53 -1.43 -10.70
N PHE A 70 5.69 -1.45 -11.37
CA PHE A 70 5.75 -1.71 -12.81
C PHE A 70 5.06 -3.02 -13.20
N HIS A 71 5.28 -4.12 -12.47
CA HIS A 71 4.67 -5.41 -12.76
C HIS A 71 3.15 -5.46 -12.47
N HIS A 72 2.62 -4.52 -11.68
CA HIS A 72 1.19 -4.37 -11.45
C HIS A 72 0.53 -3.33 -12.34
N ARG A 73 1.21 -2.72 -13.32
CA ARG A 73 0.58 -1.77 -14.23
C ARG A 73 -0.67 -2.36 -14.92
N SER A 74 -1.81 -1.66 -14.79
CA SER A 74 -3.09 -2.03 -15.39
C SER A 74 -3.29 -1.41 -16.78
N GLY A 75 -3.98 -2.13 -17.66
CA GLY A 75 -4.34 -1.66 -19.01
C GLY A 75 -3.19 -1.75 -20.02
N CYS A 76 -3.43 -2.45 -21.13
CA CYS A 76 -2.60 -2.42 -22.34
C CYS A 76 -1.06 -2.57 -22.14
N SER A 77 -0.63 -3.74 -21.64
CA SER A 77 0.74 -4.31 -21.55
C SER A 77 1.95 -3.41 -21.93
N GLY A 78 2.50 -2.71 -20.93
CA GLY A 78 3.91 -2.29 -20.90
C GLY A 78 4.84 -3.31 -20.22
N VAL A 79 4.28 -4.34 -19.58
CA VAL A 79 5.02 -5.35 -18.79
C VAL A 79 5.43 -6.53 -19.66
N VAL A 80 6.36 -6.26 -20.56
CA VAL A 80 6.85 -7.22 -21.57
C VAL A 80 8.35 -7.01 -21.81
N LYS A 81 8.97 -7.92 -22.57
CA LYS A 81 10.34 -7.71 -23.06
C LYS A 81 10.46 -6.45 -23.93
N PRO A 82 11.61 -5.75 -23.89
CA PRO A 82 12.82 -6.10 -23.13
C PRO A 82 12.81 -5.68 -21.65
N TYR A 83 11.78 -4.97 -21.19
CA TYR A 83 11.76 -4.32 -19.88
C TYR A 83 11.64 -5.28 -18.70
N THR A 84 11.12 -6.49 -18.90
CA THR A 84 11.06 -7.53 -17.86
C THR A 84 11.04 -8.94 -18.43
N ASN A 85 11.47 -9.91 -17.61
CA ASN A 85 11.30 -11.34 -17.84
C ASN A 85 10.09 -11.94 -17.09
N TRP A 86 9.40 -11.17 -16.25
CA TRP A 86 8.11 -11.52 -15.63
C TRP A 86 6.97 -10.94 -16.46
N GLU A 87 6.74 -11.53 -17.62
CA GLU A 87 5.86 -10.94 -18.64
C GLU A 87 4.36 -11.12 -18.32
N TYR A 88 3.58 -10.08 -18.66
CA TYR A 88 2.15 -10.21 -18.97
C TYR A 88 2.01 -10.15 -20.50
N PRO A 89 2.05 -11.30 -21.20
CA PRO A 89 2.27 -11.36 -22.65
C PRO A 89 1.14 -10.75 -23.48
N LYS A 90 -0.01 -10.47 -22.88
CA LYS A 90 -1.15 -9.88 -23.57
C LYS A 90 -1.74 -8.73 -22.76
N PRO A 91 -2.20 -7.67 -23.44
CA PRO A 91 -2.92 -6.58 -22.81
C PRO A 91 -4.28 -7.08 -22.29
N ALA A 92 -4.73 -6.51 -21.16
CA ALA A 92 -6.05 -6.75 -20.57
C ALA A 92 -6.69 -5.44 -20.11
N HIS A 93 -7.98 -5.49 -19.77
CA HIS A 93 -8.73 -4.37 -19.17
C HIS A 93 -8.67 -3.06 -19.98
N ALA A 94 -8.56 -3.17 -21.32
CA ALA A 94 -8.47 -2.01 -22.20
C ALA A 94 -9.74 -1.13 -22.19
N TRP A 95 -10.88 -1.75 -21.90
CA TRP A 95 -12.19 -1.10 -21.91
C TRP A 95 -12.78 -1.09 -20.51
N THR A 96 -13.40 0.02 -20.15
CA THR A 96 -14.08 0.20 -18.87
C THR A 96 -15.43 0.86 -19.12
N TRP A 97 -16.49 0.29 -18.58
CA TRP A 97 -17.83 0.84 -18.63
C TRP A 97 -18.02 1.84 -17.50
N GLU A 98 -18.96 2.75 -17.62
CA GLU A 98 -19.32 3.62 -16.51
C GLU A 98 -20.49 3.02 -15.73
N SER A 99 -20.49 3.21 -14.42
CA SER A 99 -21.61 2.85 -13.56
C SER A 99 -21.87 3.97 -12.55
N ASN A 100 -23.15 4.24 -12.28
CA ASN A 100 -23.61 5.31 -11.39
C ASN A 100 -23.44 4.97 -9.90
N PHE A 101 -22.45 4.15 -9.53
CA PHE A 101 -22.13 3.87 -8.12
C PHE A 101 -20.99 4.78 -7.66
N ILE A 102 -21.00 5.16 -6.37
CA ILE A 102 -19.94 5.97 -5.79
C ILE A 102 -19.00 5.09 -4.96
N CYS A 103 -17.76 5.53 -4.88
CA CYS A 103 -16.63 4.65 -4.74
C CYS A 103 -15.84 4.92 -3.46
N ASP A 104 -16.43 4.57 -2.33
CA ASP A 104 -15.69 4.19 -1.13
C ASP A 104 -16.51 3.27 -0.22
N ASP A 105 -15.85 2.59 0.71
CA ASP A 105 -16.51 1.67 1.64
C ASP A 105 -17.59 2.35 2.50
N GLY A 106 -17.40 3.64 2.83
CA GLY A 106 -18.35 4.43 3.60
C GLY A 106 -19.60 4.82 2.81
N THR A 107 -19.52 4.91 1.48
CA THR A 107 -20.64 5.23 0.60
C THR A 107 -21.73 4.18 0.70
N TYR A 108 -21.37 2.90 0.80
CA TYR A 108 -22.36 1.83 0.92
C TYR A 108 -23.19 1.97 2.18
N ASP A 109 -22.60 2.40 3.30
CA ASP A 109 -23.33 2.65 4.55
C ASP A 109 -24.33 3.81 4.45
N LEU A 110 -24.11 4.72 3.49
CA LEU A 110 -24.99 5.87 3.22
C LEU A 110 -26.11 5.55 2.21
N CYS A 111 -26.03 4.43 1.51
CA CYS A 111 -27.12 3.94 0.67
C CYS A 111 -28.23 3.36 1.55
N VAL A 112 -29.36 4.04 1.66
CA VAL A 112 -30.46 3.68 2.56
C VAL A 112 -31.80 3.52 1.84
N THR A 113 -32.57 2.53 2.27
CA THR A 113 -33.97 2.35 1.87
C THR A 113 -34.88 3.37 2.55
N PRO A 114 -36.13 3.56 2.08
CA PRO A 114 -37.09 4.46 2.73
C PRO A 114 -37.38 4.15 4.21
N ASP A 115 -37.19 2.90 4.64
CA ASP A 115 -37.34 2.47 6.05
C ASP A 115 -36.04 2.55 6.87
N GLY A 116 -34.94 3.05 6.28
CA GLY A 116 -33.67 3.29 6.95
C GLY A 116 -32.71 2.09 6.98
N THR A 117 -33.00 1.02 6.26
CA THR A 117 -32.09 -0.14 6.13
C THR A 117 -30.91 0.22 5.23
N THR A 118 -29.68 0.02 5.72
CA THR A 118 -28.46 0.28 4.95
C THR A 118 -28.18 -0.83 3.95
N TYR A 119 -27.53 -0.49 2.84
CA TYR A 119 -27.16 -1.44 1.80
C TYR A 119 -26.34 -2.63 2.33
N PRO A 120 -25.32 -2.49 3.19
CA PRO A 120 -24.52 -3.61 3.68
C PRO A 120 -25.29 -4.59 4.56
N THR A 121 -26.42 -4.15 5.14
CA THR A 121 -27.32 -5.04 5.90
C THR A 121 -27.99 -6.08 5.00
N LEU A 122 -28.22 -5.74 3.73
CA LEU A 122 -28.93 -6.57 2.76
C LEU A 122 -27.99 -7.27 1.75
N PHE A 123 -26.76 -6.76 1.59
CA PHE A 123 -25.80 -7.20 0.56
C PHE A 123 -24.40 -7.40 1.14
N SER A 124 -23.96 -8.66 1.25
CA SER A 124 -22.65 -9.00 1.84
C SER A 124 -21.45 -8.69 0.92
N ASN A 125 -21.62 -8.81 -0.40
CA ASN A 125 -20.60 -8.45 -1.41
C ASN A 125 -20.97 -7.13 -2.09
N LYS A 126 -21.02 -6.08 -1.26
CA LYS A 126 -21.72 -4.83 -1.57
C LYS A 126 -21.30 -4.15 -2.88
N HIS A 127 -20.02 -4.14 -3.19
CA HIS A 127 -19.49 -3.54 -4.42
C HIS A 127 -19.88 -4.36 -5.67
N PHE A 128 -19.62 -5.68 -5.68
CA PHE A 128 -19.93 -6.55 -6.82
C PHE A 128 -21.41 -6.55 -7.22
N SER A 129 -22.32 -6.41 -6.25
CA SER A 129 -23.75 -6.37 -6.54
C SER A 129 -24.22 -5.03 -7.12
N MET A 130 -23.57 -3.92 -6.74
CA MET A 130 -24.02 -2.56 -7.10
C MET A 130 -23.65 -2.20 -8.54
N ILE A 131 -22.45 -2.56 -8.97
CA ILE A 131 -21.87 -2.18 -10.25
C ILE A 131 -22.72 -2.56 -11.47
N PRO A 132 -23.07 -3.85 -11.70
CA PRO A 132 -23.72 -4.24 -12.94
C PRO A 132 -25.14 -3.66 -13.08
N ASN A 133 -25.82 -3.38 -11.96
CA ASN A 133 -27.19 -2.86 -11.95
C ASN A 133 -27.26 -1.34 -12.15
N ASN A 134 -26.13 -0.63 -11.99
CA ASN A 134 -26.05 0.82 -12.14
C ASN A 134 -25.24 1.24 -13.38
N ALA A 135 -24.92 0.29 -14.27
CA ALA A 135 -24.20 0.57 -15.51
C ALA A 135 -24.95 1.60 -16.38
N THR A 136 -24.26 2.66 -16.80
CA THR A 136 -24.86 3.73 -17.61
C THR A 136 -24.89 3.39 -19.10
N GLY A 137 -24.06 2.42 -19.50
CA GLY A 137 -23.82 2.05 -20.89
C GLY A 137 -22.74 2.89 -21.58
N HIS A 138 -22.24 3.95 -20.95
CA HIS A 138 -21.08 4.68 -21.42
C HIS A 138 -19.82 3.80 -21.34
N LEU A 139 -18.98 3.86 -22.38
CA LEU A 139 -17.80 3.01 -22.54
C LEU A 139 -16.56 3.87 -22.79
N PHE A 140 -15.61 3.80 -21.86
CA PHE A 140 -14.26 4.28 -22.04
C PHE A 140 -13.44 3.23 -22.79
N ARG A 141 -13.06 3.55 -24.03
CA ARG A 141 -12.28 2.63 -24.91
C ARG A 141 -10.78 2.65 -24.63
N ASP A 142 -10.32 3.62 -23.85
CA ASP A 142 -8.92 3.78 -23.46
C ASP A 142 -8.83 4.36 -22.04
N LEU A 143 -8.92 3.47 -21.06
CA LEU A 143 -8.78 3.79 -19.64
C LEU A 143 -7.68 2.94 -19.00
N ARG A 144 -6.55 2.85 -19.71
CA ARG A 144 -5.31 2.23 -19.21
C ARG A 144 -4.65 3.10 -18.16
N GLY A 145 -3.73 2.52 -17.40
CA GLY A 145 -3.06 3.18 -16.30
C GLY A 145 -3.59 2.69 -14.95
N GLY A 146 -3.02 3.23 -13.89
CA GLY A 146 -3.16 2.68 -12.56
C GLY A 146 -2.39 1.37 -12.40
N TRP A 147 -2.49 0.81 -11.22
CA TRP A 147 -1.94 -0.49 -10.89
C TRP A 147 -3.07 -1.43 -10.54
N TYR A 148 -2.92 -2.73 -10.73
CA TYR A 148 -3.72 -3.70 -10.02
C TYR A 148 -3.48 -3.49 -8.52
N ASP A 149 -4.56 -3.27 -7.77
CA ASP A 149 -4.46 -2.81 -6.38
C ASP A 149 -3.73 -3.82 -5.51
N ALA A 150 -4.12 -5.08 -5.66
CA ALA A 150 -3.62 -6.21 -4.90
C ALA A 150 -3.47 -7.44 -5.81
N ALA A 151 -3.89 -8.60 -5.31
CA ALA A 151 -4.02 -9.82 -6.09
C ALA A 151 -5.22 -9.79 -7.04
N ASP A 152 -6.19 -8.91 -6.81
CA ASP A 152 -7.25 -8.60 -7.78
C ASP A 152 -6.73 -7.65 -8.88
N PHE A 153 -7.58 -7.35 -9.88
CA PHE A 153 -7.21 -6.45 -10.97
C PHE A 153 -7.97 -5.12 -10.91
N ASP A 154 -8.54 -4.81 -9.74
CA ASP A 154 -9.28 -3.59 -9.47
C ASP A 154 -8.32 -2.40 -9.35
N ARG A 155 -8.86 -1.19 -9.55
CA ARG A 155 -8.13 0.06 -9.34
C ARG A 155 -8.90 0.91 -8.35
N ARG A 156 -8.23 1.40 -7.30
CA ARG A 156 -8.88 2.02 -6.15
C ARG A 156 -8.42 3.47 -5.97
N PRO A 157 -9.19 4.31 -5.25
CA PRO A 157 -8.79 5.68 -4.93
C PRO A 157 -7.48 5.72 -4.11
N TYR A 158 -7.17 4.64 -3.39
CA TYR A 158 -5.93 4.49 -2.63
C TYR A 158 -4.65 4.67 -3.47
N HIS A 159 -4.74 4.55 -4.80
CA HIS A 159 -3.62 4.77 -5.72
C HIS A 159 -3.16 6.23 -5.76
N PHE A 160 -3.98 7.19 -5.33
CA PHE A 160 -3.52 8.56 -5.06
C PHE A 160 -2.44 8.59 -3.97
N GLY A 161 -2.43 7.62 -3.05
CA GLY A 161 -1.34 7.41 -2.10
C GLY A 161 -0.02 7.06 -2.82
N CYS A 162 -0.07 6.13 -3.76
CA CYS A 162 1.09 5.78 -4.58
C CYS A 162 1.62 6.97 -5.38
N VAL A 163 0.73 7.72 -6.05
CA VAL A 163 1.12 8.92 -6.81
C VAL A 163 1.78 9.95 -5.90
N ARG A 164 1.21 10.20 -4.71
CA ARG A 164 1.83 11.09 -3.72
C ARG A 164 3.22 10.63 -3.31
N ASP A 165 3.42 9.34 -3.09
CA ASP A 165 4.74 8.80 -2.73
C ASP A 165 5.79 9.05 -3.83
N LEU A 166 5.48 8.69 -5.07
CA LEU A 166 6.41 8.82 -6.19
C LEU A 166 6.69 10.29 -6.55
N VAL A 167 5.69 11.16 -6.41
CA VAL A 167 5.84 12.59 -6.68
C VAL A 167 6.54 13.31 -5.54
N GLU A 168 6.19 13.02 -4.29
CA GLU A 168 6.78 13.69 -3.12
C GLU A 168 8.26 13.37 -2.97
N VAL A 169 8.67 12.12 -3.22
CA VAL A 169 10.10 11.78 -3.20
C VAL A 169 10.88 12.60 -4.23
N TYR A 170 10.34 12.79 -5.44
CA TYR A 170 10.96 13.63 -6.46
C TYR A 170 10.96 15.12 -6.09
N LEU A 171 9.85 15.63 -5.54
CA LEU A 171 9.76 17.03 -5.10
C LEU A 171 10.80 17.39 -4.03
N ARG A 172 11.17 16.44 -3.17
CA ARG A 172 12.11 16.66 -2.06
C ARG A 172 13.55 16.27 -2.37
N PHE A 173 13.75 15.31 -3.27
CA PHE A 173 15.07 14.82 -3.66
C PHE A 173 15.21 14.69 -5.18
N PRO A 174 14.94 15.74 -5.99
CA PRO A 174 14.94 15.63 -7.45
C PRO A 174 16.29 15.15 -8.01
N GLN A 175 17.39 15.50 -7.32
CA GLN A 175 18.75 15.10 -7.67
C GLN A 175 19.03 13.58 -7.57
N ASN A 176 18.18 12.82 -6.87
CA ASN A 176 18.32 11.37 -6.76
C ASN A 176 17.80 10.64 -8.00
N PHE A 177 17.03 11.31 -8.85
CA PHE A 177 16.27 10.67 -9.93
C PHE A 177 16.69 11.19 -11.29
N THR A 178 16.84 10.27 -12.24
CA THR A 178 17.19 10.57 -13.62
C THR A 178 16.26 9.81 -14.56
N ASP A 179 16.25 10.22 -15.83
CA ASP A 179 15.72 9.39 -16.91
C ASP A 179 16.54 8.08 -16.99
N SER A 180 15.90 7.00 -17.43
CA SER A 180 16.48 5.66 -17.65
C SER A 180 17.02 4.96 -16.39
N GLN A 181 16.57 5.39 -15.20
CA GLN A 181 16.95 4.83 -13.90
C GLN A 181 16.21 3.52 -13.54
N LEU A 182 15.04 3.26 -14.12
CA LEU A 182 14.14 2.14 -13.79
C LEU A 182 13.92 1.17 -14.96
N ASP A 183 14.43 1.50 -16.15
CA ASP A 183 14.26 0.72 -17.40
C ASP A 183 12.78 0.44 -17.69
N LEU A 184 12.04 1.54 -17.83
CA LEU A 184 10.61 1.54 -18.14
C LEU A 184 10.41 1.75 -19.65
N PRO A 185 9.23 1.41 -20.19
CA PRO A 185 8.87 1.74 -21.57
C PRO A 185 9.01 3.22 -21.93
N GLU A 186 8.80 4.09 -20.95
CA GLU A 186 8.93 5.55 -21.09
C GLU A 186 10.37 6.06 -21.02
N SER A 187 11.35 5.23 -20.61
CA SER A 187 12.73 5.64 -20.45
C SER A 187 13.35 6.14 -21.77
N GLY A 188 14.12 7.21 -21.68
CA GLY A 188 14.76 7.91 -22.79
C GLY A 188 13.96 9.09 -23.35
N ASP A 189 12.78 9.39 -22.77
CA ASP A 189 11.93 10.52 -23.18
C ASP A 189 12.34 11.87 -22.55
N GLY A 190 13.36 11.87 -21.69
CA GLY A 190 13.82 13.03 -20.96
C GLY A 190 13.06 13.31 -19.66
N ILE A 191 12.20 12.40 -19.18
CA ILE A 191 11.49 12.52 -17.91
C ILE A 191 12.11 11.52 -16.92
N PRO A 192 12.41 11.93 -15.67
CA PRO A 192 12.86 10.99 -14.65
C PRO A 192 11.87 9.83 -14.49
N ASP A 193 12.34 8.59 -14.57
CA ASP A 193 11.47 7.42 -14.66
C ASP A 193 10.48 7.29 -13.48
N ILE A 194 10.86 7.81 -12.30
CA ILE A 194 9.98 7.86 -11.13
C ILE A 194 8.69 8.67 -11.39
N LEU A 195 8.79 9.73 -12.21
CA LEU A 195 7.67 10.54 -12.64
C LEU A 195 6.87 9.85 -13.76
N SER A 196 7.51 9.04 -14.60
CA SER A 196 6.80 8.21 -15.59
C SER A 196 5.94 7.14 -14.91
N GLU A 197 6.45 6.51 -13.84
CA GLU A 197 5.65 5.58 -13.02
C GLU A 197 4.50 6.32 -12.28
N ALA A 198 4.76 7.54 -11.77
CA ALA A 198 3.71 8.36 -11.16
C ALA A 198 2.61 8.77 -12.17
N GLU A 199 3.01 9.11 -13.40
CA GLU A 199 2.07 9.42 -14.48
C GLU A 199 1.18 8.22 -14.78
N TRP A 200 1.75 7.01 -14.82
CA TRP A 200 0.98 5.79 -15.07
C TRP A 200 -0.18 5.63 -14.07
N GLY A 201 0.09 5.89 -12.78
CA GLY A 201 -0.92 5.86 -11.72
C GLY A 201 -1.99 6.96 -11.81
N LEU A 202 -1.66 8.10 -12.42
CA LEU A 202 -2.51 9.29 -12.46
C LEU A 202 -3.31 9.43 -13.77
N ASP A 203 -2.74 9.00 -14.89
CA ASP A 203 -3.28 9.20 -16.24
C ASP A 203 -4.60 8.45 -16.47
N VAL A 204 -4.80 7.32 -15.79
CA VAL A 204 -6.07 6.58 -15.82
C VAL A 204 -7.25 7.46 -15.41
N TRP A 205 -7.08 8.26 -14.37
CA TRP A 205 -8.11 9.18 -13.86
C TRP A 205 -8.27 10.39 -14.77
N ARG A 206 -7.16 10.92 -15.31
CA ARG A 206 -7.19 12.02 -16.30
C ARG A 206 -7.98 11.63 -17.56
N ARG A 207 -7.79 10.40 -18.06
CA ARG A 207 -8.51 9.85 -19.22
C ARG A 207 -10.00 9.66 -18.93
N GLY A 208 -10.35 9.34 -17.68
CA GLY A 208 -11.73 9.25 -17.20
C GLY A 208 -12.37 10.59 -16.83
N GLN A 209 -11.64 11.72 -16.90
CA GLN A 209 -12.17 13.01 -16.47
C GLN A 209 -13.34 13.47 -17.33
N HIS A 210 -14.44 13.83 -16.68
CA HIS A 210 -15.65 14.33 -17.33
C HIS A 210 -15.43 15.74 -17.91
N GLY A 211 -16.29 16.14 -18.84
CA GLY A 211 -16.20 17.46 -19.50
C GLY A 211 -16.41 18.65 -18.55
N ASP A 212 -17.10 18.44 -17.44
CA ASP A 212 -17.28 19.40 -16.33
C ASP A 212 -16.10 19.42 -15.34
N GLY A 213 -15.14 18.50 -15.48
CA GLY A 213 -13.97 18.36 -14.63
C GLY A 213 -14.04 17.24 -13.60
N GLY A 214 -15.19 16.59 -13.42
CA GLY A 214 -15.38 15.54 -12.43
C GLY A 214 -14.47 14.32 -12.65
N ILE A 215 -14.01 13.72 -11.55
CA ILE A 215 -13.18 12.51 -11.51
C ILE A 215 -13.89 11.43 -10.69
N ALA A 216 -13.83 10.19 -11.19
CA ALA A 216 -14.10 8.98 -10.43
C ALA A 216 -12.80 8.18 -10.31
N ALA A 217 -12.48 7.69 -9.12
CA ALA A 217 -11.18 7.07 -8.83
C ALA A 217 -11.25 5.57 -8.49
N TRP A 218 -12.26 4.86 -8.98
CA TRP A 218 -12.45 3.43 -8.67
C TRP A 218 -12.94 2.69 -9.90
N ILE A 219 -12.26 1.59 -10.22
CA ILE A 219 -12.59 0.73 -11.34
C ILE A 219 -12.66 -0.72 -10.85
N GLU A 220 -13.82 -1.34 -11.00
CA GLU A 220 -14.12 -2.66 -10.42
C GLU A 220 -14.85 -3.58 -11.39
N ALA A 221 -14.61 -4.88 -11.31
CA ALA A 221 -15.48 -5.90 -11.90
C ALA A 221 -16.68 -6.32 -11.00
N ASP A 222 -17.56 -7.18 -11.50
CA ASP A 222 -18.66 -7.78 -10.74
C ASP A 222 -18.24 -9.01 -9.89
N GLY A 223 -16.94 -9.13 -9.62
CA GLY A 223 -16.29 -10.22 -8.89
C GLY A 223 -14.84 -10.37 -9.32
N HIS A 224 -14.00 -11.00 -8.51
CA HIS A 224 -12.61 -11.26 -8.89
C HIS A 224 -12.47 -12.35 -9.98
N GLU A 225 -11.45 -12.22 -10.82
CA GLU A 225 -11.11 -13.16 -11.88
C GLU A 225 -10.51 -14.47 -11.38
N SER A 226 -10.97 -15.58 -11.94
CA SER A 226 -10.36 -16.90 -11.74
C SER A 226 -9.30 -17.26 -12.79
N ASP A 227 -9.20 -16.52 -13.90
CA ASP A 227 -8.28 -16.78 -15.04
C ASP A 227 -7.38 -15.55 -15.30
N TRP A 228 -6.46 -15.62 -16.26
CA TRP A 228 -5.65 -14.49 -16.72
C TRP A 228 -6.53 -13.31 -17.13
N PRO A 229 -6.07 -12.08 -16.92
CA PRO A 229 -6.91 -10.90 -17.13
C PRO A 229 -7.28 -10.70 -18.62
N TRP A 230 -6.50 -11.22 -19.58
CA TRP A 230 -6.84 -11.20 -21.01
C TRP A 230 -7.70 -12.37 -21.48
N LEU A 231 -7.94 -13.37 -20.62
CA LEU A 231 -8.87 -14.49 -20.87
C LEU A 231 -10.21 -14.27 -20.15
N SER A 232 -10.23 -13.39 -19.16
CA SER A 232 -11.44 -13.02 -18.43
C SER A 232 -12.47 -12.34 -19.33
N GLU A 233 -13.73 -12.78 -19.22
CA GLU A 233 -14.89 -12.11 -19.82
C GLU A 233 -15.51 -11.04 -18.91
N LYS A 234 -14.92 -10.81 -17.72
CA LYS A 234 -15.44 -9.83 -16.77
C LYS A 234 -15.34 -8.42 -17.33
N LYS A 235 -16.37 -7.64 -17.04
CA LYS A 235 -16.43 -6.22 -17.39
C LYS A 235 -16.00 -5.39 -16.20
N TYR A 236 -15.18 -4.40 -16.46
CA TYR A 236 -14.76 -3.41 -15.46
C TYR A 236 -15.58 -2.15 -15.58
N TYR A 237 -15.88 -1.54 -14.44
CA TYR A 237 -16.71 -0.35 -14.36
C TYR A 237 -16.01 0.74 -13.56
N ILE A 238 -15.84 1.91 -14.16
CA ILE A 238 -15.50 3.12 -13.43
C ILE A 238 -16.75 3.64 -12.72
N GLY A 239 -16.57 4.09 -11.48
CA GLY A 239 -17.64 4.71 -10.71
C GLY A 239 -18.06 6.08 -11.21
N LEU A 240 -18.93 6.70 -10.42
CA LEU A 240 -19.45 8.04 -10.65
C LEU A 240 -18.47 9.10 -10.17
N ALA A 241 -18.30 10.12 -11.00
CA ALA A 241 -17.52 11.29 -10.63
C ALA A 241 -18.12 11.99 -9.39
N ASN A 242 -17.27 12.29 -8.42
CA ASN A 242 -17.68 12.85 -7.13
C ASN A 242 -16.70 13.91 -6.64
N ARG A 243 -17.10 14.71 -5.64
CA ARG A 243 -16.31 15.86 -5.20
C ARG A 243 -15.02 15.44 -4.51
N LYS A 244 -15.09 14.39 -3.68
CA LYS A 244 -13.94 13.86 -2.94
C LYS A 244 -12.82 13.41 -3.89
N ASP A 245 -13.11 12.51 -4.82
CA ASP A 245 -12.13 11.98 -5.78
C ASP A 245 -11.56 13.09 -6.67
N SER A 246 -12.39 14.06 -7.05
CA SER A 246 -11.96 15.22 -7.83
C SER A 246 -10.97 16.10 -7.07
N LEU A 247 -11.16 16.33 -5.77
CA LEU A 247 -10.22 17.10 -4.96
C LEU A 247 -8.93 16.33 -4.68
N GLU A 248 -8.99 15.02 -4.43
CA GLU A 248 -7.80 14.20 -4.23
C GLU A 248 -6.97 14.10 -5.51
N TYR A 249 -7.62 13.90 -6.66
CA TYR A 249 -6.97 13.97 -7.97
C TYR A 249 -6.36 15.34 -8.23
N ALA A 250 -7.09 16.43 -7.95
CA ALA A 250 -6.58 17.80 -8.16
C ALA A 250 -5.30 18.05 -7.36
N GLN A 251 -5.23 17.57 -6.12
CA GLN A 251 -4.01 17.64 -5.31
C GLN A 251 -2.85 16.87 -5.97
N CYS A 252 -3.08 15.61 -6.34
CA CYS A 252 -2.05 14.75 -6.94
C CYS A 252 -1.56 15.30 -8.28
N ALA A 253 -2.48 15.72 -9.15
CA ALA A 253 -2.17 16.27 -10.46
C ALA A 253 -1.44 17.62 -10.37
N ALA A 254 -1.78 18.47 -9.40
CA ALA A 254 -1.04 19.71 -9.17
C ALA A 254 0.39 19.45 -8.69
N LYS A 255 0.58 18.52 -7.75
CA LYS A 255 1.92 18.08 -7.29
C LYS A 255 2.73 17.49 -8.45
N PHE A 256 2.12 16.63 -9.27
CA PHE A 256 2.76 16.00 -10.41
C PHE A 256 3.19 17.03 -11.46
N ALA A 257 2.31 17.96 -11.83
CA ALA A 257 2.65 19.05 -12.74
C ALA A 257 3.81 19.91 -12.20
N ARG A 258 3.86 20.16 -10.89
CA ARG A 258 4.98 20.87 -10.25
C ARG A 258 6.29 20.09 -10.37
N ALA A 259 6.27 18.78 -10.13
CA ALA A 259 7.42 17.91 -10.29
C ALA A 259 7.93 17.89 -11.74
N LEU A 260 7.04 17.81 -12.73
CA LEU A 260 7.42 17.91 -14.15
C LEU A 260 8.03 19.27 -14.51
N ARG A 261 7.54 20.38 -13.92
CA ARG A 261 8.17 21.71 -14.11
C ARG A 261 9.57 21.77 -13.50
N ILE A 262 9.84 21.07 -12.39
CA ILE A 262 11.18 20.94 -11.81
C ILE A 262 12.09 20.12 -12.73
N ALA A 263 11.59 19.02 -13.32
CA ALA A 263 12.34 18.23 -14.29
C ALA A 263 12.74 19.06 -15.53
N GLY A 264 11.86 19.94 -15.99
CA GLY A 264 12.19 21.05 -16.88
C GLY A 264 12.54 20.68 -18.32
N THR A 265 12.48 19.40 -18.71
CA THR A 265 12.66 18.99 -20.11
C THR A 265 11.45 19.36 -20.95
N PRO A 266 11.59 19.56 -22.28
CA PRO A 266 10.45 19.92 -23.13
C PRO A 266 9.27 18.94 -23.04
N ALA A 267 9.55 17.64 -22.95
CA ALA A 267 8.53 16.61 -22.76
C ALA A 267 7.83 16.74 -21.40
N ALA A 268 8.59 16.95 -20.32
CA ALA A 268 8.04 17.16 -18.99
C ALA A 268 7.16 18.42 -18.93
N LEU A 269 7.61 19.54 -19.50
CA LEU A 269 6.85 20.80 -19.51
C LEU A 269 5.53 20.68 -20.29
N ALA A 270 5.53 19.98 -21.42
CA ALA A 270 4.32 19.73 -22.20
C ALA A 270 3.29 18.91 -21.39
N LYS A 271 3.73 17.86 -20.69
CA LYS A 271 2.86 17.10 -19.77
C LYS A 271 2.41 17.96 -18.59
N ALA A 272 3.29 18.80 -18.04
CA ALA A 272 2.96 19.66 -16.91
C ALA A 272 1.78 20.59 -17.21
N ASP A 273 1.70 21.14 -18.42
CA ASP A 273 0.59 22.00 -18.82
C ASP A 273 -0.73 21.21 -18.91
N VAL A 274 -0.71 20.00 -19.46
CA VAL A 274 -1.87 19.10 -19.53
C VAL A 274 -2.41 18.77 -18.13
N TYR A 275 -1.52 18.41 -17.21
CA TYR A 275 -1.92 18.07 -15.84
C TYR A 275 -2.29 19.31 -15.01
N THR A 276 -1.70 20.48 -15.28
CA THR A 276 -2.11 21.74 -14.68
C THR A 276 -3.57 22.05 -15.02
N GLU A 277 -3.95 21.97 -16.30
CA GLU A 277 -5.32 22.22 -16.74
C GLU A 277 -6.30 21.22 -16.12
N SER A 278 -5.97 19.93 -16.17
CA SER A 278 -6.81 18.87 -15.62
C SER A 278 -7.01 19.00 -14.10
N ALA A 279 -5.96 19.36 -13.35
CA ALA A 279 -6.04 19.61 -11.91
C ALA A 279 -6.98 20.78 -11.58
N ILE A 280 -6.90 21.88 -12.34
CA ILE A 280 -7.77 23.04 -12.16
C ILE A 280 -9.23 22.69 -12.41
N ARG A 281 -9.54 21.91 -13.46
CA ARG A 281 -10.92 21.47 -13.74
C ARG A 281 -11.47 20.59 -12.62
N ALA A 282 -10.68 19.62 -12.16
CA ALA A 282 -11.08 18.73 -11.06
C ALA A 282 -11.29 19.50 -9.74
N PHE A 283 -10.42 20.47 -9.45
CA PHE A 283 -10.60 21.35 -8.30
C PHE A 283 -11.90 22.14 -8.38
N ASN A 284 -12.16 22.80 -9.52
CA ASN A 284 -13.39 23.57 -9.71
C ASN A 284 -14.65 22.69 -9.55
N PHE A 285 -14.63 21.46 -10.06
CA PHE A 285 -15.71 20.50 -9.86
C PHE A 285 -15.88 20.17 -8.37
N GLY A 286 -14.79 19.80 -7.70
CA GLY A 286 -14.83 19.29 -6.33
C GLY A 286 -15.13 20.35 -5.26
N ILE A 287 -14.73 21.61 -5.46
CA ILE A 287 -15.04 22.67 -4.50
C ILE A 287 -16.50 23.09 -4.51
N ASP A 288 -17.23 22.90 -5.62
CA ASP A 288 -18.62 23.34 -5.75
C ASP A 288 -19.57 22.34 -5.08
N PRO A 289 -20.26 22.71 -3.98
CA PRO A 289 -21.23 21.83 -3.34
C PRO A 289 -22.42 21.46 -4.24
N GLY A 290 -22.68 22.23 -5.31
CA GLY A 290 -23.70 21.93 -6.30
C GLY A 290 -23.41 20.67 -7.12
N ASN A 291 -22.16 20.20 -7.13
CA ASN A 291 -21.76 18.95 -7.80
C ASN A 291 -21.84 17.72 -6.89
N ALA A 292 -22.37 17.85 -5.66
CA ALA A 292 -22.56 16.72 -4.77
C ALA A 292 -23.52 15.69 -5.40
N ALA A 293 -23.08 14.45 -5.51
CA ALA A 293 -23.86 13.41 -6.18
C ALA A 293 -25.11 13.02 -5.37
N THR A 294 -26.23 12.82 -6.07
CA THR A 294 -27.47 12.26 -5.52
C THR A 294 -27.95 11.13 -6.41
N LEU A 295 -28.27 9.99 -5.82
CA LEU A 295 -28.61 8.77 -6.54
C LEU A 295 -29.86 8.11 -5.97
N GLU A 296 -30.69 7.60 -6.86
CA GLU A 296 -31.84 6.74 -6.56
C GLU A 296 -31.72 5.50 -7.44
N PHE A 297 -31.70 4.31 -6.85
CA PHE A 297 -31.55 3.07 -7.60
C PHE A 297 -32.24 1.88 -6.92
N THR A 298 -32.62 0.88 -7.72
CA THR A 298 -33.22 -0.37 -7.22
C THR A 298 -32.22 -1.51 -7.33
N GLN A 299 -32.04 -2.27 -6.26
CA GLN A 299 -31.16 -3.43 -6.20
C GLN A 299 -31.92 -4.69 -5.79
N LYS A 300 -31.60 -5.83 -6.40
CA LYS A 300 -32.15 -7.15 -6.01
C LYS A 300 -31.14 -7.97 -5.23
N ASN A 301 -31.57 -8.56 -4.11
CA ASN A 301 -30.75 -9.46 -3.30
C ASN A 301 -30.67 -10.89 -3.88
N SER A 302 -29.92 -11.78 -3.22
CA SER A 302 -29.75 -13.18 -3.62
C SER A 302 -31.07 -13.98 -3.64
N ALA A 303 -32.09 -13.52 -2.92
CA ALA A 303 -33.45 -14.07 -2.95
C ALA A 303 -34.35 -13.43 -4.02
N ASN A 304 -33.78 -12.60 -4.91
CA ASN A 304 -34.47 -11.85 -5.97
C ASN A 304 -35.53 -10.84 -5.46
N ALA A 305 -35.45 -10.45 -4.17
CA ALA A 305 -36.25 -9.37 -3.61
C ALA A 305 -35.62 -8.01 -3.97
N GLY A 306 -36.44 -7.07 -4.45
CA GLY A 306 -36.00 -5.72 -4.83
C GLY A 306 -36.12 -4.71 -3.70
N PHE A 307 -35.15 -3.82 -3.61
CA PHE A 307 -35.04 -2.75 -2.62
C PHE A 307 -34.66 -1.46 -3.32
N ASP A 308 -35.36 -0.37 -2.99
CA ASP A 308 -35.05 0.96 -3.49
C ASP A 308 -34.13 1.67 -2.50
N PHE A 309 -33.04 2.25 -3.01
CA PHE A 309 -32.04 2.95 -2.23
C PHE A 309 -31.90 4.39 -2.72
N SER A 310 -31.67 5.27 -1.76
CA SER A 310 -31.26 6.65 -1.97
C SER A 310 -29.85 6.86 -1.43
N TYR A 311 -29.10 7.77 -2.05
CA TYR A 311 -27.79 8.23 -1.59
C TYR A 311 -27.65 9.73 -1.86
N ALA A 312 -27.02 10.44 -0.92
CA ALA A 312 -26.58 11.81 -1.08
C ALA A 312 -25.13 11.94 -0.60
N GLU A 313 -24.27 12.52 -1.43
CA GLU A 313 -22.85 12.69 -1.12
C GLU A 313 -22.67 13.62 0.09
N PRO A 314 -21.99 13.17 1.16
CA PRO A 314 -21.71 14.02 2.31
C PRO A 314 -20.62 15.03 1.97
N ASP A 315 -20.74 16.26 2.50
CA ASP A 315 -19.72 17.31 2.27
C ASP A 315 -18.39 17.01 2.97
N GLY A 316 -18.42 16.31 4.12
CA GLY A 316 -17.26 16.11 5.00
C GLY A 316 -15.99 15.57 4.30
N PRO A 317 -16.04 14.43 3.59
CA PRO A 317 -14.88 13.89 2.88
C PRO A 317 -14.26 14.88 1.87
N ALA A 318 -15.09 15.57 1.09
CA ALA A 318 -14.63 16.59 0.15
C ALA A 318 -14.03 17.79 0.91
N LYS A 319 -14.67 18.26 1.98
CA LYS A 319 -14.24 19.39 2.80
C LYS A 319 -12.81 19.21 3.33
N CYS A 320 -12.45 18.00 3.77
CA CYS A 320 -11.10 17.67 4.25
C CYS A 320 -10.00 17.74 3.17
N LEU A 321 -10.37 17.78 1.89
CA LEU A 321 -9.45 17.78 0.74
C LEU A 321 -9.34 19.16 0.06
N ILE A 322 -10.22 20.12 0.38
CA ILE A 322 -10.18 21.46 -0.23
C ILE A 322 -8.87 22.18 0.06
N ALA A 323 -8.47 22.30 1.34
CA ALA A 323 -7.24 23.01 1.70
C ALA A 323 -5.97 22.36 1.13
N PRO A 324 -5.80 21.02 1.18
CA PRO A 324 -4.68 20.34 0.51
C PRO A 324 -4.62 20.55 -1.01
N ALA A 325 -5.74 20.43 -1.72
CA ALA A 325 -5.79 20.63 -3.17
C ALA A 325 -5.51 22.10 -3.55
N ALA A 326 -6.09 23.04 -2.79
CA ALA A 326 -5.85 24.47 -2.94
C ALA A 326 -4.38 24.83 -2.67
N ALA A 327 -3.75 24.25 -1.65
CA ALA A 327 -2.35 24.44 -1.33
C ALA A 327 -1.44 23.96 -2.48
N ALA A 328 -1.70 22.76 -3.02
CA ALA A 328 -0.95 22.21 -4.15
C ALA A 328 -1.08 23.08 -5.41
N LEU A 329 -2.30 23.52 -5.74
CA LEU A 329 -2.55 24.40 -6.90
C LEU A 329 -1.97 25.80 -6.69
N PHE A 330 -2.02 26.36 -5.49
CA PHE A 330 -1.39 27.64 -5.20
C PHE A 330 0.13 27.56 -5.32
N ALA A 331 0.76 26.49 -4.80
CA ALA A 331 2.19 26.28 -4.94
C ALA A 331 2.62 26.03 -6.41
N LEU A 332 1.74 25.46 -7.24
CA LEU A 332 1.99 25.27 -8.68
C LEU A 332 1.84 26.56 -9.49
N THR A 333 0.77 27.32 -9.24
CA THR A 333 0.30 28.39 -10.15
C THR A 333 0.56 29.80 -9.65
N GLY A 334 0.70 29.98 -8.33
CA GLY A 334 0.72 31.29 -7.68
C GLY A 334 -0.61 32.06 -7.76
N GLU A 335 -1.68 31.47 -8.29
CA GLU A 335 -2.94 32.18 -8.49
C GLU A 335 -3.66 32.44 -7.14
N PRO A 336 -3.99 33.72 -6.81
CA PRO A 336 -4.61 34.05 -5.52
C PRO A 336 -5.97 33.39 -5.26
N ARG A 337 -6.64 32.86 -6.29
CA ARG A 337 -7.93 32.16 -6.12
C ARG A 337 -7.81 30.88 -5.31
N PHE A 338 -6.72 30.13 -5.48
CA PHE A 338 -6.51 28.90 -4.71
C PHE A 338 -6.15 29.23 -3.27
N ALA A 339 -5.33 30.27 -3.05
CA ALA A 339 -5.02 30.76 -1.70
C ALA A 339 -6.27 31.17 -0.90
N ARG A 340 -7.32 31.69 -1.56
CA ARG A 340 -8.59 32.06 -0.89
C ARG A 340 -9.37 30.86 -0.36
N GLU A 341 -9.18 29.67 -0.94
CA GLU A 341 -9.84 28.45 -0.46
C GLU A 341 -9.12 27.80 0.73
N ILE A 342 -7.93 28.30 1.09
CA ILE A 342 -7.20 27.92 2.31
C ILE A 342 -7.73 28.77 3.48
N THR A 343 -9.01 28.55 3.81
CA THR A 343 -9.68 29.18 4.96
C THR A 343 -9.38 28.42 6.25
N SER A 344 -9.59 29.05 7.40
CA SER A 344 -9.47 28.35 8.69
C SER A 344 -10.39 27.14 8.77
N GLU A 345 -11.60 27.21 8.22
CA GLU A 345 -12.54 26.10 8.22
C GLU A 345 -12.03 24.90 7.41
N ASN A 346 -11.57 25.14 6.17
CA ASN A 346 -11.06 24.06 5.32
C ASN A 346 -9.73 23.50 5.85
N PHE A 347 -8.88 24.35 6.42
CA PHE A 347 -7.65 23.91 7.09
C PHE A 347 -7.97 23.05 8.32
N GLU A 348 -8.88 23.48 9.21
CA GLU A 348 -9.27 22.69 10.38
C GLU A 348 -9.93 21.37 10.00
N ALA A 349 -10.76 21.33 8.95
CA ALA A 349 -11.36 20.09 8.48
C ALA A 349 -10.29 19.07 8.08
N HIS A 350 -9.27 19.50 7.32
CA HIS A 350 -8.14 18.65 6.97
C HIS A 350 -7.30 18.27 8.18
N TYR A 351 -6.93 19.25 9.01
CA TYR A 351 -6.05 19.08 10.16
C TYR A 351 -6.66 18.15 11.23
N ALA A 352 -7.97 18.22 11.45
CA ALA A 352 -8.67 17.30 12.34
C ALA A 352 -8.69 15.87 11.79
N TRP A 353 -8.94 15.72 10.49
CA TRP A 353 -8.99 14.40 9.83
C TRP A 353 -7.66 13.65 9.91
N ILE A 354 -6.54 14.29 9.57
CA ILE A 354 -5.21 13.63 9.60
C ILE A 354 -4.68 13.37 11.02
N ARG A 355 -5.29 13.96 12.07
CA ARG A 355 -4.87 13.74 13.46
C ARG A 355 -5.36 12.41 14.02
N ASP A 356 -6.39 11.83 13.42
CA ASP A 356 -6.80 10.46 13.70
C ASP A 356 -5.75 9.50 13.13
N ASP A 357 -5.21 8.64 14.00
CA ASP A 357 -4.18 7.67 13.62
C ASP A 357 -4.70 6.61 12.62
N ALA A 358 -6.03 6.50 12.44
CA ALA A 358 -6.64 5.66 11.40
C ALA A 358 -6.47 6.22 9.98
N ASN A 359 -6.18 7.52 9.81
CA ASN A 359 -6.16 8.21 8.52
C ASN A 359 -4.75 8.41 7.95
N ASP A 360 -3.77 7.60 8.33
CA ASP A 360 -2.40 7.64 7.79
C ASP A 360 -1.81 9.04 7.68
N PHE A 361 -1.70 9.69 8.83
CA PHE A 361 -1.33 11.10 8.96
C PHE A 361 -0.14 11.53 8.08
N ALA A 362 0.86 10.65 7.87
CA ALA A 362 2.03 10.96 7.05
C ALA A 362 1.74 10.84 5.54
N GLN A 363 0.89 9.89 5.13
CA GLN A 363 0.45 9.74 3.73
C GLN A 363 -0.39 10.95 3.29
N ASN A 364 -1.29 11.38 4.17
CA ASN A 364 -2.28 12.41 3.89
C ASN A 364 -1.84 13.81 4.30
N CYS A 365 -0.59 13.99 4.73
CA CYS A 365 -0.07 15.30 5.09
C CYS A 365 -0.02 16.24 3.87
N ALA A 366 -0.64 17.40 3.96
CA ALA A 366 -0.47 18.48 2.98
C ALA A 366 0.94 19.11 3.10
N THR A 367 1.92 18.48 2.45
CA THR A 367 3.35 18.81 2.52
C THR A 367 3.68 20.23 2.04
N GLU A 368 2.80 20.88 1.28
CA GLU A 368 2.90 22.30 0.93
C GLU A 368 2.99 23.20 2.17
N PHE A 369 2.25 22.91 3.24
CA PHE A 369 2.35 23.66 4.50
C PHE A 369 3.66 23.39 5.25
N LEU A 370 4.31 22.25 4.99
CA LEU A 370 5.61 21.95 5.58
C LEU A 370 6.74 22.71 4.89
N PHE A 371 6.72 22.77 3.56
CA PHE A 371 7.91 23.12 2.78
C PHE A 371 7.75 24.33 1.87
N ASP A 372 6.54 24.68 1.46
CA ASP A 372 6.33 25.59 0.32
C ASP A 372 5.60 26.89 0.73
N LEU A 373 4.74 26.85 1.76
CA LEU A 373 3.76 27.91 2.04
C LEU A 373 4.00 28.71 3.34
N ASP A 374 5.17 28.61 3.96
CA ASP A 374 5.49 29.26 5.23
C ASP A 374 5.31 30.79 5.18
N ALA A 375 5.75 31.43 4.10
CA ALA A 375 5.63 32.87 3.90
C ALA A 375 4.19 33.34 3.66
N ASN A 376 3.32 32.45 3.15
CA ASN A 376 1.94 32.76 2.80
C ASN A 376 0.97 32.45 3.94
N PHE A 377 1.21 31.36 4.68
CA PHE A 377 0.34 30.84 5.73
C PHE A 377 1.14 30.42 6.97
N PRO A 378 1.84 31.37 7.64
CA PRO A 378 2.80 31.03 8.71
C PRO A 378 2.17 30.32 9.91
N GLU A 379 0.91 30.62 10.25
CA GLU A 379 0.19 29.94 11.33
C GLU A 379 -0.05 28.45 10.99
N TYR A 380 -0.61 28.18 9.80
CA TYR A 380 -0.91 26.82 9.35
C TYR A 380 0.37 26.01 9.13
N ALA A 381 1.40 26.62 8.56
CA ALA A 381 2.71 26.02 8.40
C ALA A 381 3.32 25.64 9.76
N THR A 382 3.30 26.55 10.74
CA THR A 382 3.78 26.28 12.10
C THR A 382 3.05 25.09 12.73
N ARG A 383 1.71 25.06 12.65
CA ARG A 383 0.91 23.98 13.22
C ARG A 383 1.18 22.64 12.56
N MET A 384 1.28 22.59 11.23
CA MET A 384 1.57 21.35 10.50
C MET A 384 2.98 20.84 10.80
N LYS A 385 3.97 21.74 10.87
CA LYS A 385 5.36 21.40 11.26
C LYS A 385 5.41 20.86 12.69
N SER A 386 4.75 21.51 13.65
CA SER A 386 4.68 21.00 15.03
C SER A 386 4.00 19.64 15.11
N PHE A 387 2.92 19.43 14.35
CA PHE A 387 2.23 18.14 14.30
C PHE A 387 3.13 17.02 13.76
N ILE A 388 3.78 17.22 12.60
CA ILE A 388 4.59 16.16 11.99
C ILE A 388 5.85 15.86 12.82
N LEU A 389 6.49 16.88 13.40
CA LEU A 389 7.63 16.69 14.30
C LEU A 389 7.22 15.95 15.58
N GLY A 390 6.08 16.31 16.17
CA GLY A 390 5.53 15.61 17.33
C GLY A 390 5.22 14.15 17.04
N LYS A 391 4.64 13.85 15.87
CA LYS A 391 4.41 12.46 15.44
C LYS A 391 5.72 11.71 15.18
N ALA A 392 6.71 12.35 14.55
CA ALA A 392 8.02 11.75 14.34
C ALA A 392 8.72 11.41 15.66
N ASP A 393 8.76 12.33 16.63
CA ASP A 393 9.36 12.05 17.95
C ASP A 393 8.59 10.96 18.71
N LEU A 394 7.24 10.97 18.64
CA LEU A 394 6.40 9.95 19.27
C LEU A 394 6.69 8.55 18.71
N TRP A 395 6.61 8.38 17.39
CA TRP A 395 6.83 7.08 16.75
C TRP A 395 8.27 6.60 16.91
N ARG A 396 9.24 7.51 16.94
CA ARG A 396 10.63 7.18 17.25
C ARG A 396 10.76 6.62 18.67
N SER A 397 10.08 7.22 19.65
CA SER A 397 10.06 6.69 21.01
C SER A 397 9.46 5.27 21.08
N TYR A 398 8.47 4.97 20.24
CA TYR A 398 7.89 3.63 20.16
C TYR A 398 8.84 2.64 19.48
N GLN A 399 9.49 3.05 18.39
CA GLN A 399 10.52 2.25 17.71
C GLN A 399 11.65 1.86 18.67
N GLU A 400 12.07 2.79 19.54
CA GLU A 400 13.09 2.56 20.56
C GLU A 400 12.67 1.55 21.64
N LEU A 401 11.38 1.28 21.82
CA LEU A 401 10.89 0.27 22.77
C LEU A 401 10.80 -1.13 22.16
N GLN A 402 10.93 -1.27 20.84
CA GLN A 402 10.77 -2.56 20.17
C GLN A 402 12.07 -3.39 20.14
N PRO A 403 11.95 -4.73 20.12
CA PRO A 403 13.08 -5.67 20.06
C PRO A 403 13.98 -5.50 18.83
N CYS A 404 13.39 -5.24 17.67
CA CYS A 404 14.06 -5.12 16.37
C CYS A 404 13.62 -3.82 15.66
N PHE A 405 13.39 -2.76 16.42
CA PHE A 405 13.02 -1.43 15.90
C PHE A 405 11.77 -1.45 15.01
N GLU A 406 10.83 -2.36 15.29
CA GLU A 406 9.54 -2.40 14.62
C GLU A 406 8.81 -1.05 14.74
N MET A 407 8.04 -0.70 13.72
CA MET A 407 7.27 0.55 13.66
C MET A 407 5.81 0.32 14.05
N THR A 408 5.61 -0.23 15.24
CA THR A 408 4.29 -0.50 15.84
C THR A 408 4.09 0.27 17.14
N TRP A 409 2.88 0.22 17.70
CA TRP A 409 2.58 0.75 19.03
C TRP A 409 3.46 0.10 20.11
N PRO A 410 3.62 0.72 21.29
CA PRO A 410 4.43 0.12 22.36
C PRO A 410 3.72 -1.11 22.97
N PRO A 411 4.47 -2.05 23.60
CA PRO A 411 3.92 -3.30 24.13
C PRO A 411 2.77 -3.16 25.13
N ASP A 412 2.60 -2.01 25.78
CA ASP A 412 1.52 -1.73 26.73
C ASP A 412 0.28 -1.08 26.07
N HIS A 413 0.30 -0.84 24.76
CA HIS A 413 -0.78 -0.19 24.04
C HIS A 413 -1.89 -1.17 23.60
N ALA A 414 -3.15 -0.72 23.64
CA ALA A 414 -4.30 -1.54 23.25
C ALA A 414 -4.29 -1.97 21.76
N PHE A 415 -3.59 -1.21 20.91
CA PHE A 415 -3.42 -1.51 19.48
C PHE A 415 -2.10 -2.23 19.16
N TYR A 416 -1.32 -2.70 20.15
CA TYR A 416 -0.06 -3.41 19.91
C TYR A 416 -0.19 -4.55 18.89
N THR A 417 -1.28 -5.32 18.98
CA THR A 417 -1.57 -6.45 18.09
C THR A 417 -2.29 -6.05 16.80
N TYR A 418 -2.59 -4.77 16.56
CA TYR A 418 -3.28 -4.30 15.36
C TYR A 418 -2.29 -4.06 14.21
N VAL A 419 -1.72 -5.15 13.69
CA VAL A 419 -0.66 -5.11 12.67
C VAL A 419 -1.03 -5.76 11.34
N SER A 420 -2.26 -6.30 11.23
CA SER A 420 -2.81 -6.87 9.99
C SER A 420 -3.04 -5.83 8.89
N TRP A 421 -3.26 -6.28 7.65
CA TRP A 421 -3.69 -5.40 6.55
C TRP A 421 -2.75 -4.19 6.37
N GLY A 422 -1.46 -4.45 6.29
CA GLY A 422 -0.48 -3.39 6.03
C GLY A 422 -0.15 -2.49 7.23
N VAL A 423 -0.97 -2.49 8.29
CA VAL A 423 -0.85 -1.53 9.40
C VAL A 423 0.50 -1.64 10.13
N GLY A 424 1.07 -2.85 10.22
CA GLY A 424 2.37 -3.08 10.86
C GLY A 424 3.58 -2.60 10.07
N HIS A 425 3.41 -2.17 8.81
CA HIS A 425 4.54 -1.86 7.96
C HIS A 425 5.22 -0.52 8.27
N PRO A 426 6.56 -0.47 8.22
CA PRO A 426 7.31 0.64 8.78
C PRO A 426 7.26 1.93 7.96
N GLU A 427 7.07 1.87 6.65
CA GLU A 427 6.99 3.05 5.78
C GLU A 427 5.77 3.93 6.07
N ARG A 428 4.66 3.34 6.55
CA ARG A 428 3.38 4.04 6.80
C ARG A 428 3.57 5.21 7.76
N ARG A 429 4.41 5.02 8.79
CA ARG A 429 4.80 6.05 9.78
C ARG A 429 6.20 6.60 9.54
N GLY A 430 7.08 5.81 8.91
CA GLY A 430 8.46 6.19 8.61
C GLY A 430 8.58 7.44 7.72
N LYS A 431 7.57 7.72 6.89
CA LYS A 431 7.46 8.98 6.13
C LYS A 431 7.58 10.23 7.01
N ALA A 432 7.05 10.19 8.23
CA ALA A 432 7.16 11.30 9.18
C ALA A 432 8.61 11.58 9.58
N TYR A 433 9.47 10.55 9.63
CA TYR A 433 10.91 10.73 9.88
C TYR A 433 11.59 11.43 8.72
N ILE A 434 11.24 11.09 7.47
CA ILE A 434 11.78 11.78 6.30
C ILE A 434 11.40 13.26 6.32
N TYR A 435 10.13 13.58 6.59
CA TYR A 435 9.69 14.98 6.67
C TYR A 435 10.36 15.71 7.84
N ALA A 436 10.47 15.09 9.01
CA ALA A 436 11.16 15.66 10.16
C ALA A 436 12.65 15.89 9.89
N TRP A 437 13.31 14.96 9.19
CA TRP A 437 14.69 15.11 8.76
C TRP A 437 14.87 16.30 7.81
N LEU A 438 14.01 16.44 6.81
CA LEU A 438 14.03 17.59 5.88
C LEU A 438 13.79 18.93 6.59
N LEU A 439 12.89 18.95 7.58
CA LEU A 439 12.56 20.17 8.33
C LEU A 439 13.66 20.61 9.29
N THR A 440 14.43 19.67 9.85
CA THR A 440 15.35 19.95 10.98
C THR A 440 16.82 19.76 10.65
N GLY A 441 17.14 18.93 9.67
CA GLY A 441 18.49 18.44 9.41
C GLY A 441 19.03 17.46 10.45
N ASP A 442 18.24 17.07 11.46
CA ASP A 442 18.69 16.19 12.53
C ASP A 442 18.80 14.73 12.04
N ALA A 443 20.00 14.17 12.13
CA ALA A 443 20.30 12.81 11.71
C ALA A 443 19.48 11.75 12.46
N LYS A 444 18.99 12.02 13.68
CA LYS A 444 18.20 11.04 14.44
C LYS A 444 16.97 10.55 13.67
N TYR A 445 16.35 11.43 12.87
CA TYR A 445 15.18 11.08 12.07
C TYR A 445 15.57 10.25 10.85
N ARG A 446 16.63 10.64 10.13
CA ARG A 446 17.19 9.83 9.04
C ARG A 446 17.57 8.43 9.51
N ASP A 447 18.22 8.33 10.67
CA ASP A 447 18.66 7.05 11.23
C ASP A 447 17.45 6.19 11.65
N SER A 448 16.38 6.81 12.16
CA SER A 448 15.11 6.11 12.44
C SER A 448 14.43 5.60 11.16
N ALA A 449 14.52 6.36 10.06
CA ALA A 449 14.05 5.95 8.74
C ALA A 449 14.88 4.79 8.15
N LEU A 450 16.19 4.78 8.37
CA LEU A 450 17.06 3.66 8.00
C LEU A 450 16.71 2.40 8.79
N LEU A 451 16.51 2.50 10.11
CA LEU A 451 16.09 1.37 10.95
C LEU A 451 14.72 0.80 10.51
N ALA A 452 13.80 1.67 10.07
CA ALA A 452 12.55 1.24 9.47
C ALA A 452 12.77 0.40 8.19
N MET A 453 13.73 0.79 7.33
CA MET A 453 14.10 0.00 6.15
C MET A 453 14.90 -1.26 6.49
N ASP A 454 15.71 -1.25 7.54
CA ASP A 454 16.40 -2.45 8.03
C ASP A 454 15.39 -3.52 8.46
N ASN A 455 14.28 -3.11 9.09
CA ASN A 455 13.19 -4.01 9.44
C ASN A 455 12.59 -4.69 8.20
N VAL A 456 12.36 -3.93 7.12
CA VAL A 456 11.91 -4.48 5.82
C VAL A 456 12.94 -5.44 5.22
N ALA A 457 14.23 -5.11 5.34
CA ALA A 457 15.33 -5.87 4.74
C ALA A 457 15.71 -7.16 5.49
N GLY A 458 15.19 -7.37 6.70
CA GLY A 458 15.39 -8.60 7.47
C GLY A 458 15.88 -8.42 8.90
N CYS A 459 16.09 -7.19 9.36
CA CYS A 459 16.29 -6.87 10.77
C CYS A 459 14.96 -6.86 11.52
N ASN A 460 14.26 -7.99 11.45
CA ASN A 460 13.01 -8.25 12.14
C ASN A 460 13.10 -9.62 12.80
N VAL A 461 12.16 -9.90 13.70
CA VAL A 461 12.00 -11.18 14.41
C VAL A 461 11.97 -12.45 13.56
N MET A 462 11.66 -12.36 12.26
CA MET A 462 11.64 -13.49 11.33
C MET A 462 13.00 -13.70 10.66
N GLY A 463 13.93 -12.75 10.77
CA GLY A 463 15.25 -12.80 10.14
C GLY A 463 15.19 -12.88 8.61
N ARG A 464 14.10 -12.41 7.99
CA ARG A 464 13.89 -12.45 6.53
C ARG A 464 13.47 -11.09 5.99
N CYS A 465 13.88 -10.78 4.77
CA CYS A 465 13.27 -9.68 4.03
C CYS A 465 11.78 -10.00 3.81
N ILE A 466 10.94 -8.99 3.84
CA ILE A 466 9.49 -9.12 3.63
C ILE A 466 9.06 -8.70 2.22
N THR A 467 10.02 -8.50 1.31
CA THR A 467 9.79 -8.09 -0.08
C THR A 467 10.34 -9.13 -1.04
N THR A 468 9.53 -9.57 -2.01
CA THR A 468 9.91 -10.54 -3.04
C THR A 468 11.11 -10.05 -3.84
N GLY A 469 12.06 -10.95 -4.11
CA GLY A 469 13.24 -10.65 -4.95
C GLY A 469 14.26 -9.69 -4.32
N LEU A 470 14.10 -9.32 -3.05
CA LEU A 470 15.04 -8.50 -2.29
C LEU A 470 15.60 -9.27 -1.08
N GLY A 471 16.88 -9.10 -0.79
CA GLY A 471 17.54 -9.83 0.30
C GLY A 471 17.77 -11.32 -0.01
N LYS A 472 18.44 -12.02 0.90
CA LYS A 472 18.81 -13.44 0.70
C LYS A 472 17.67 -14.42 1.00
N VAL A 473 16.78 -14.03 1.90
CA VAL A 473 15.58 -14.78 2.29
C VAL A 473 14.42 -13.80 2.16
N SER A 474 13.51 -14.06 1.23
CA SER A 474 12.33 -13.23 0.93
C SER A 474 11.09 -14.10 0.72
N PRO A 475 9.87 -13.52 0.70
CA PRO A 475 8.66 -14.26 0.38
C PRO A 475 8.72 -14.81 -1.05
N VAL A 476 8.27 -16.05 -1.23
CA VAL A 476 8.21 -16.75 -2.53
C VAL A 476 6.79 -17.17 -2.90
N HIS A 477 5.92 -17.36 -1.90
CA HIS A 477 4.50 -17.54 -2.04
C HIS A 477 3.79 -16.37 -1.36
N HIS A 478 2.64 -15.95 -1.89
CA HIS A 478 1.76 -14.92 -1.33
C HIS A 478 0.50 -14.88 -2.18
N LEU A 479 -0.54 -14.21 -1.70
CA LEU A 479 -1.73 -14.03 -2.50
C LEU A 479 -1.41 -13.03 -3.62
N ASP A 480 -1.32 -13.54 -4.85
CA ASP A 480 -1.10 -12.81 -6.09
C ASP A 480 -1.87 -13.52 -7.21
N SER A 481 -2.46 -12.77 -8.15
CA SER A 481 -3.10 -13.36 -9.31
C SER A 481 -2.10 -13.85 -10.35
N TRP A 482 -0.91 -13.27 -10.46
CA TRP A 482 0.04 -13.68 -11.48
C TRP A 482 0.71 -15.02 -11.16
N LEU A 483 1.26 -15.16 -9.95
CA LEU A 483 2.13 -16.29 -9.60
C LEU A 483 1.47 -17.68 -9.81
N PRO A 484 0.26 -17.99 -9.28
CA PRO A 484 -0.33 -19.32 -9.44
C PRO A 484 -0.56 -19.70 -10.92
N ARG A 485 -0.89 -18.71 -11.75
CA ARG A 485 -1.13 -18.90 -13.19
C ARG A 485 0.19 -19.09 -13.94
N ALA A 486 1.22 -18.33 -13.57
CA ALA A 486 2.57 -18.48 -14.11
C ALA A 486 3.18 -19.85 -13.78
N GLU A 487 2.99 -20.35 -12.56
CA GLU A 487 3.45 -21.70 -12.17
C GLU A 487 2.77 -22.80 -12.99
N HIS A 488 1.46 -22.69 -13.15
CA HIS A 488 0.67 -23.71 -13.83
C HIS A 488 0.95 -23.73 -15.35
N GLU A 489 0.98 -22.57 -15.99
CA GLU A 489 1.00 -22.46 -17.45
C GLU A 489 2.38 -22.15 -18.04
N LEU A 490 3.17 -21.31 -17.38
CA LEU A 490 4.49 -20.87 -17.87
C LEU A 490 5.65 -21.63 -17.23
N LYS A 491 5.39 -22.44 -16.20
CA LYS A 491 6.40 -23.12 -15.36
C LYS A 491 7.39 -22.14 -14.74
N VAL A 492 6.91 -20.96 -14.37
CA VAL A 492 7.66 -19.93 -13.64
C VAL A 492 7.26 -19.99 -12.17
N TYR A 493 8.24 -20.14 -11.28
CA TYR A 493 8.00 -20.35 -9.84
C TYR A 493 8.51 -19.21 -8.96
N GLU A 494 9.18 -18.22 -9.55
CA GLU A 494 9.68 -17.06 -8.82
C GLU A 494 8.68 -15.91 -8.95
N PRO A 495 8.22 -15.30 -7.84
CA PRO A 495 7.27 -14.19 -7.90
C PRO A 495 7.89 -12.97 -8.57
N VAL A 496 7.02 -12.07 -9.05
CA VAL A 496 7.43 -10.73 -9.48
C VAL A 496 8.22 -10.03 -8.35
N PRO A 497 9.38 -9.41 -8.63
CA PRO A 497 10.17 -8.74 -7.62
C PRO A 497 9.50 -7.41 -7.19
N GLY A 498 9.63 -7.07 -5.90
CA GLY A 498 9.17 -5.79 -5.35
C GLY A 498 7.85 -5.83 -4.58
N ILE A 499 7.19 -6.98 -4.50
CA ILE A 499 5.93 -7.14 -3.77
C ILE A 499 6.21 -7.40 -2.31
N THR A 500 5.45 -6.73 -1.43
CA THR A 500 5.62 -6.88 0.02
C THR A 500 4.30 -7.33 0.64
N PRO A 501 4.11 -8.64 0.91
CA PRO A 501 2.94 -9.13 1.62
C PRO A 501 2.81 -8.52 3.01
N TYR A 502 1.58 -8.41 3.51
CA TYR A 502 1.29 -7.85 4.84
C TYR A 502 2.08 -8.53 5.96
N THR A 503 2.34 -9.83 5.83
CA THR A 503 3.22 -10.66 6.65
C THR A 503 2.81 -10.77 8.13
N PHE A 504 2.68 -9.66 8.85
CA PHE A 504 2.39 -9.60 10.27
C PHE A 504 0.88 -9.52 10.52
N ILE A 505 0.40 -10.31 11.48
CA ILE A 505 -0.98 -10.28 11.95
C ILE A 505 -1.01 -10.60 13.44
N GLY A 506 -1.80 -9.83 14.18
CA GLY A 506 -1.87 -10.00 15.63
C GLY A 506 -2.48 -11.33 16.07
N ASP A 507 -3.67 -11.65 15.56
CA ASP A 507 -4.34 -12.91 15.87
C ASP A 507 -4.43 -13.79 14.62
N LEU A 508 -3.45 -14.70 14.50
CA LEU A 508 -3.41 -15.74 13.48
C LEU A 508 -4.02 -17.06 13.98
N THR A 509 -4.13 -17.22 15.30
CA THR A 509 -4.26 -18.52 15.95
C THR A 509 -5.54 -19.24 15.53
N GLY A 510 -6.67 -18.55 15.52
CA GLY A 510 -7.95 -19.10 15.05
C GLY A 510 -7.97 -19.39 13.54
N LYS A 511 -7.30 -18.56 12.74
CA LYS A 511 -7.30 -18.67 11.26
C LYS A 511 -6.40 -19.81 10.77
N ALA A 512 -5.26 -20.03 11.39
CA ALA A 512 -4.33 -21.10 11.03
C ALA A 512 -4.77 -22.48 11.55
N THR A 513 -5.54 -22.53 12.63
CA THR A 513 -5.98 -23.77 13.28
C THR A 513 -6.55 -24.83 12.31
N PRO A 514 -7.55 -24.53 11.44
CA PRO A 514 -8.14 -25.54 10.55
C PRO A 514 -7.20 -26.04 9.44
N TYR A 515 -6.05 -25.39 9.23
CA TYR A 515 -5.19 -25.63 8.08
C TYR A 515 -3.84 -26.25 8.46
N GLY A 516 -3.20 -25.76 9.53
CA GLY A 516 -1.88 -26.25 9.95
C GLY A 516 -1.90 -27.14 11.20
N PHE A 517 -2.91 -26.99 12.06
CA PHE A 517 -2.85 -27.53 13.43
C PHE A 517 -4.00 -28.47 13.79
N CYS A 518 -4.94 -28.69 12.87
CA CYS A 518 -6.03 -29.65 13.00
C CYS A 518 -6.24 -30.43 11.71
N LEU A 519 -6.57 -31.72 11.84
CA LEU A 519 -7.39 -32.41 10.85
C LEU A 519 -8.83 -31.94 11.04
N TYR A 520 -9.25 -31.02 10.18
CA TYR A 520 -10.54 -30.36 10.26
C TYR A 520 -11.47 -30.76 9.11
N LYS A 521 -12.71 -31.10 9.43
CA LYS A 521 -13.80 -31.22 8.46
C LYS A 521 -15.06 -30.60 9.05
N SER A 522 -15.57 -29.57 8.40
CA SER A 522 -16.84 -28.95 8.77
C SER A 522 -18.00 -29.95 8.70
N ALA A 523 -19.04 -29.70 9.51
CA ALA A 523 -20.26 -30.49 9.47
C ALA A 523 -20.91 -30.42 8.08
N ARG A 524 -21.44 -31.55 7.61
CA ARG A 524 -22.14 -31.69 6.33
C ARG A 524 -23.53 -32.22 6.61
N THR A 525 -24.52 -31.34 6.59
CA THR A 525 -25.94 -31.69 6.84
C THR A 525 -26.48 -32.62 5.76
N ASP A 526 -26.03 -32.45 4.52
CA ASP A 526 -26.36 -33.30 3.37
C ASP A 526 -25.88 -34.76 3.52
N MET A 527 -24.85 -34.99 4.33
CA MET A 527 -24.31 -36.33 4.60
C MET A 527 -24.51 -36.81 6.04
N ASN A 528 -25.24 -36.06 6.87
CA ASN A 528 -25.34 -36.29 8.33
C ASN A 528 -23.96 -36.49 9.00
N PHE A 529 -22.95 -35.77 8.52
CA PHE A 529 -21.59 -35.83 9.05
C PHE A 529 -21.41 -34.70 10.06
N ALA A 530 -21.15 -35.08 11.31
CA ALA A 530 -20.81 -34.12 12.37
C ALA A 530 -19.44 -33.51 12.10
N GLU A 531 -19.21 -32.28 12.56
CA GLU A 531 -17.88 -31.66 12.48
C GLU A 531 -16.83 -32.59 13.10
N LEU A 532 -15.72 -32.79 12.39
CA LEU A 532 -14.56 -33.52 12.88
C LEU A 532 -13.43 -32.51 13.11
N THR A 533 -12.93 -32.47 14.33
CA THR A 533 -11.67 -31.81 14.66
C THR A 533 -10.78 -32.81 15.36
N LYS A 534 -9.54 -32.96 14.89
CA LYS A 534 -8.48 -33.66 15.62
C LYS A 534 -7.24 -32.80 15.59
N ASN A 535 -6.76 -32.40 16.76
CA ASN A 535 -5.54 -31.60 16.84
C ASN A 535 -4.33 -32.43 16.41
N ILE A 536 -3.38 -31.80 15.72
CA ILE A 536 -2.14 -32.42 15.24
C ILE A 536 -0.89 -31.70 15.77
N LEU A 537 -1.01 -31.10 16.96
CA LEU A 537 0.11 -30.42 17.62
C LEU A 537 1.30 -31.39 17.83
N PRO A 538 2.55 -30.92 17.77
CA PRO A 538 3.71 -31.81 17.91
C PRO A 538 3.78 -32.54 19.27
N GLY A 539 4.15 -33.83 19.28
CA GLY A 539 4.48 -34.60 20.48
C GLY A 539 3.30 -35.08 21.35
N GLY A 540 3.57 -35.37 22.64
CA GLY A 540 2.58 -35.83 23.62
C GLY A 540 1.50 -34.81 24.01
N LEU A 541 1.59 -33.59 23.46
CA LEU A 541 0.66 -32.48 23.69
C LEU A 541 -0.73 -32.72 23.08
N THR A 542 -0.83 -33.62 22.09
CA THR A 542 -2.10 -34.01 21.46
C THR A 542 -3.11 -34.56 22.45
N SER A 543 -2.65 -35.17 23.56
CA SER A 543 -3.51 -35.70 24.62
C SER A 543 -3.94 -34.67 25.67
N SER A 544 -3.23 -33.55 25.82
CA SER A 544 -3.51 -32.52 26.83
C SER A 544 -4.37 -31.37 26.31
N VAL A 545 -4.43 -31.17 24.99
CA VAL A 545 -5.28 -30.15 24.35
C VAL A 545 -6.54 -30.83 23.81
N PRO A 546 -7.76 -30.44 24.26
CA PRO A 546 -8.99 -30.99 23.73
C PRO A 546 -9.10 -30.82 22.21
N ASN A 547 -9.74 -31.80 21.55
CA ASN A 547 -9.95 -31.83 20.10
C ASN A 547 -11.03 -30.82 19.64
N THR A 548 -10.78 -29.53 19.86
CA THR A 548 -11.61 -28.43 19.37
C THR A 548 -10.73 -27.32 18.79
N ARG A 549 -11.23 -26.60 17.79
CA ARG A 549 -10.48 -25.48 17.19
C ARG A 549 -10.17 -24.38 18.21
N ALA A 550 -11.12 -24.10 19.11
CA ALA A 550 -10.95 -23.06 20.13
C ALA A 550 -9.82 -23.41 21.12
N ASN A 551 -9.74 -24.65 21.58
CA ASN A 551 -8.68 -25.06 22.51
C ASN A 551 -7.30 -25.05 21.85
N VAL A 552 -7.21 -25.44 20.58
CA VAL A 552 -5.95 -25.35 19.81
C VAL A 552 -5.53 -23.91 19.62
N ALA A 553 -6.44 -23.00 19.26
CA ALA A 553 -6.15 -21.57 19.11
C ALA A 553 -5.61 -20.95 20.42
N VAL A 554 -6.27 -21.21 21.56
CA VAL A 554 -5.80 -20.74 22.88
C VAL A 554 -4.40 -21.29 23.20
N TRP A 555 -4.16 -22.57 22.90
CA TRP A 555 -2.83 -23.15 23.11
C TRP A 555 -1.77 -22.47 22.24
N LEU A 556 -2.05 -22.28 20.95
CA LEU A 556 -1.15 -21.58 20.03
C LEU A 556 -0.84 -20.17 20.55
N GLN A 557 -1.85 -19.43 21.01
CA GLN A 557 -1.68 -18.07 21.50
C GLN A 557 -0.74 -17.95 22.71
N GLN A 558 -0.70 -18.99 23.55
CA GLN A 558 0.16 -19.06 24.73
C GLN A 558 1.59 -19.51 24.44
N HIS A 559 1.84 -20.15 23.28
CA HIS A 559 3.10 -20.86 22.99
C HIS A 559 3.76 -20.43 21.69
N TRP A 560 3.01 -19.86 20.75
CA TRP A 560 3.50 -19.28 19.51
C TRP A 560 3.68 -17.77 19.71
N PRO A 561 4.91 -17.24 19.63
CA PRO A 561 5.12 -15.80 19.78
C PRO A 561 4.41 -14.99 18.68
N LEU A 562 3.78 -13.89 19.09
CA LEU A 562 3.02 -12.96 18.26
C LEU A 562 3.74 -12.60 16.97
N TRP A 563 5.01 -12.20 17.09
CA TRP A 563 5.78 -11.73 15.95
C TRP A 563 6.23 -12.86 15.02
N ARG A 564 6.06 -14.11 15.45
CA ARG A 564 6.28 -15.31 14.63
C ARG A 564 5.01 -15.87 14.04
N HIS A 565 3.86 -15.21 14.24
CA HIS A 565 2.60 -15.57 13.61
C HIS A 565 2.67 -15.34 12.10
N VAL A 566 3.33 -16.25 11.39
CA VAL A 566 3.42 -16.30 9.93
C VAL A 566 3.00 -17.70 9.49
N PHE A 567 1.92 -17.78 8.74
CA PHE A 567 1.35 -19.02 8.22
C PHE A 567 0.82 -18.76 6.81
N GLU A 568 1.69 -19.00 5.84
CA GLU A 568 1.47 -18.63 4.45
C GLU A 568 0.44 -19.56 3.80
N MET A 569 -0.81 -19.10 3.83
CA MET A 569 -1.97 -19.76 3.24
C MET A 569 -2.73 -18.72 2.44
N GLU A 570 -2.14 -18.33 1.30
CA GLU A 570 -2.57 -17.30 0.34
C GLU A 570 -4.03 -16.86 0.50
N GLY A 571 -4.97 -17.55 -0.16
CA GLY A 571 -6.39 -17.20 -0.17
C GLY A 571 -7.16 -17.54 1.10
N GLN A 572 -6.55 -18.18 2.11
CA GLN A 572 -7.22 -18.52 3.37
C GLN A 572 -6.94 -17.51 4.48
N ILE A 573 -5.80 -16.81 4.41
CA ILE A 573 -5.38 -15.81 5.39
C ILE A 573 -4.94 -14.54 4.66
N VAL A 574 -5.91 -13.94 3.96
CA VAL A 574 -5.77 -12.72 3.14
C VAL A 574 -5.07 -11.60 3.90
N ALA A 575 -5.52 -11.31 5.13
CA ALA A 575 -4.96 -10.27 6.02
C ALA A 575 -3.46 -10.39 6.37
N GLN A 576 -2.82 -11.50 5.98
CA GLN A 576 -1.39 -11.77 6.11
C GLN A 576 -0.71 -11.98 4.76
N SER A 577 -1.35 -12.71 3.85
CA SER A 577 -0.71 -13.17 2.61
C SER A 577 -0.92 -12.23 1.42
N GLU A 578 -1.89 -11.32 1.51
CA GLU A 578 -2.12 -10.29 0.48
C GLU A 578 -1.16 -9.11 0.63
N PHE A 579 -1.20 -8.21 -0.33
CA PHE A 579 -0.54 -6.91 -0.35
C PHE A 579 -1.45 -5.93 -1.07
N THR A 580 -1.24 -4.63 -0.87
CA THR A 580 -1.69 -3.62 -1.84
C THR A 580 -0.52 -2.74 -2.25
N VAL A 581 -0.54 -2.24 -3.48
CA VAL A 581 0.49 -1.34 -4.00
C VAL A 581 0.62 -0.08 -3.16
N SER A 582 -0.50 0.45 -2.63
CA SER A 582 -0.54 1.68 -1.83
C SER A 582 -0.10 1.50 -0.38
N GLU A 583 -0.42 0.36 0.24
CA GLU A 583 -0.10 0.18 1.66
C GLU A 583 1.29 -0.36 1.89
N THR A 584 1.85 -1.11 0.93
CA THR A 584 3.07 -1.89 1.18
C THR A 584 4.17 -1.74 0.13
N VAL A 585 3.89 -1.20 -1.06
CA VAL A 585 4.89 -1.11 -2.14
C VAL A 585 5.39 0.32 -2.33
N SER A 586 4.49 1.27 -2.65
CA SER A 586 4.86 2.65 -2.98
C SER A 586 5.59 3.37 -1.84
N GLY A 587 5.16 3.15 -0.60
CA GLY A 587 5.77 3.81 0.55
C GLY A 587 7.22 3.37 0.78
N LYS A 588 7.57 2.12 0.43
CA LYS A 588 8.95 1.63 0.51
C LYS A 588 9.80 2.19 -0.64
N ALA A 589 9.24 2.35 -1.83
CA ALA A 589 9.89 3.08 -2.92
C ALA A 589 10.18 4.53 -2.49
N PHE A 590 9.23 5.21 -1.85
CA PHE A 590 9.44 6.55 -1.27
C PHE A 590 10.60 6.54 -0.25
N MET A 591 10.57 5.66 0.75
CA MET A 591 11.58 5.62 1.81
C MET A 591 12.97 5.33 1.24
N ALA A 592 13.11 4.31 0.40
CA ALA A 592 14.38 3.97 -0.23
C ALA A 592 14.88 5.08 -1.18
N GLY A 593 13.99 5.69 -1.97
CA GLY A 593 14.33 6.79 -2.88
C GLY A 593 14.80 8.06 -2.15
N CYS A 594 14.26 8.35 -0.96
CA CYS A 594 14.76 9.42 -0.09
C CYS A 594 16.18 9.13 0.42
N LEU A 595 16.44 7.86 0.78
CA LEU A 595 17.65 7.46 1.51
C LEU A 595 18.83 7.07 0.60
N MET A 596 18.59 6.71 -0.68
CA MET A 596 19.64 6.22 -1.59
C MET A 596 20.68 7.27 -1.99
N GLY A 597 20.34 8.56 -1.94
CA GLY A 597 21.24 9.66 -2.34
C GLY A 597 21.45 9.81 -3.85
N VAL A 598 22.31 10.76 -4.23
CA VAL A 598 22.59 11.19 -5.61
C VAL A 598 23.49 10.21 -6.36
N GLY A 599 23.23 10.02 -7.66
CA GLY A 599 24.15 9.34 -8.58
C GLY A 599 23.99 7.82 -8.64
N PHE A 600 22.97 7.27 -7.96
CA PHE A 600 22.62 5.87 -8.09
C PHE A 600 22.23 5.54 -9.55
N THR A 601 22.92 4.55 -10.11
CA THR A 601 22.59 3.92 -11.40
C THR A 601 22.35 2.43 -11.15
N PRO A 602 21.25 1.84 -11.66
CA PRO A 602 21.00 0.41 -11.50
C PRO A 602 22.09 -0.42 -12.19
N ASP A 603 22.43 -1.56 -11.60
CA ASP A 603 23.29 -2.54 -12.26
C ASP A 603 22.50 -3.17 -13.43
N PRO A 604 22.99 -3.13 -14.68
CA PRO A 604 22.30 -3.71 -15.83
C PRO A 604 21.90 -5.18 -15.63
N ALA A 605 22.68 -5.94 -14.85
CA ALA A 605 22.39 -7.34 -14.57
C ALA A 605 21.07 -7.55 -13.80
N TRP A 606 20.52 -6.50 -13.18
CA TRP A 606 19.23 -6.57 -12.49
C TRP A 606 18.06 -6.73 -13.46
N ASN A 607 18.14 -6.15 -14.67
CA ASN A 607 17.13 -6.29 -15.72
C ASN A 607 17.27 -7.64 -16.45
N GLU A 608 18.49 -8.18 -16.49
CA GLU A 608 18.80 -9.46 -17.13
C GLU A 608 18.35 -10.67 -16.29
N LYS A 609 17.92 -10.47 -15.03
CA LYS A 609 17.46 -11.56 -14.17
C LYS A 609 16.26 -12.27 -14.81
N THR A 610 16.34 -13.58 -14.94
CA THR A 610 15.24 -14.43 -15.42
C THR A 610 14.59 -15.16 -14.26
N PRO A 611 13.24 -15.25 -14.22
CA PRO A 611 12.57 -16.06 -13.21
C PRO A 611 12.99 -17.53 -13.29
N SER A 612 13.14 -18.18 -12.14
CA SER A 612 13.43 -19.61 -12.09
C SER A 612 12.29 -20.45 -12.66
N SER A 613 12.63 -21.38 -13.56
CA SER A 613 11.75 -22.46 -14.02
C SER A 613 11.89 -23.74 -13.19
N ASP A 614 12.74 -23.74 -12.17
CA ASP A 614 12.90 -24.82 -11.20
C ASP A 614 12.42 -24.35 -9.83
N LYS A 615 11.30 -24.90 -9.38
CA LYS A 615 10.70 -24.59 -8.08
C LYS A 615 11.62 -24.87 -6.89
N TYR A 616 12.62 -25.76 -7.04
CA TYR A 616 13.59 -26.06 -5.99
C TYR A 616 14.81 -25.13 -6.01
N ALA A 617 14.95 -24.32 -7.06
CA ALA A 617 16.02 -23.34 -7.20
C ALA A 617 15.58 -21.91 -6.82
N VAL A 618 14.31 -21.69 -6.50
CA VAL A 618 13.80 -20.37 -6.06
C VAL A 618 14.45 -20.00 -4.73
N GLU A 619 15.15 -18.86 -4.68
CA GLU A 619 15.71 -18.35 -3.43
C GLU A 619 14.58 -17.91 -2.48
N GLY A 620 14.69 -18.20 -1.18
CA GLY A 620 13.63 -17.90 -0.21
C GLY A 620 12.74 -19.09 0.15
N LEU A 621 13.10 -20.30 -0.29
CA LEU A 621 12.55 -21.59 0.16
C LEU A 621 12.84 -21.84 1.65
N VAL A 622 12.22 -21.06 2.52
CA VAL A 622 11.85 -21.55 3.84
C VAL A 622 10.37 -21.91 3.73
N TYR A 623 10.09 -23.15 3.31
CA TYR A 623 8.83 -23.80 3.64
C TYR A 623 8.82 -23.95 5.16
N LEU A 624 8.40 -22.91 5.88
CA LEU A 624 8.04 -23.09 7.27
C LEU A 624 6.67 -23.78 7.29
N PRO A 625 6.53 -24.87 8.08
CA PRO A 625 5.43 -25.83 8.00
C PRO A 625 4.05 -25.26 8.32
#